data_AF-A0A936NZJ2-F1
#
_entry.id   AF-A0A936NZJ2-F1
#
_cell.length_a   1.000
_cell.length_b   1.000
_cell.length_c   1.000
_cell.angle_alpha   90.00
_cell.angle_beta   90.00
_cell.angle_gamma   90.00
#
_symmetry.space_group_name_H-M   'P 1'
#
loop_
_entity.id
_entity.type
_entity.pdbx_description
1 polymer ?
#
loop_
_entity_poly.entity_id
_entity_poly.type
_entity_poly.pdbx_seq_one_letter_code
_entity_poly.pdbx_strand_id
1 'polypeptide(L)'
;MKKLVFALLLACGFGVHAQAPAQPTPEQARQMQEAMARQMQMMSVMFDLRKSKLGFEETVNAIRAGAQKRGWKLGETQDMQAALKESGAKDAKRMKVVNLCPAGANEKVAKASGGKTPPLPCRATVFDGKDGKIYVMRMNLANMAKTLRGDLAKAMGEVAAEENALYQDILE
;
A
#
# COMPACT_ATOMS: atom_id res chain seq x y z
N MET A 1 6.92 50.95 -52.00
CA MET A 1 7.34 50.13 -53.15
C MET A 1 8.45 49.16 -52.72
N LYS A 2 8.14 47.88 -52.56
CA LYS A 2 9.04 46.72 -52.79
C LYS A 2 8.17 45.47 -52.75
N LYS A 3 8.06 44.81 -53.92
CA LYS A 3 7.18 43.68 -54.25
C LYS A 3 7.81 42.38 -53.71
N LEU A 4 7.06 41.59 -52.94
CA LEU A 4 6.53 40.25 -53.30
C LEU A 4 7.46 39.35 -54.13
N VAL A 5 7.97 38.28 -53.50
CA VAL A 5 8.13 36.95 -54.13
C VAL A 5 7.73 35.87 -53.13
N PHE A 6 6.88 34.97 -53.62
CA PHE A 6 6.19 33.85 -52.96
C PHE A 6 7.13 32.81 -52.34
N ALA A 7 6.87 32.42 -51.09
CA ALA A 7 7.31 31.15 -50.54
C ALA A 7 6.13 30.17 -50.57
N LEU A 8 6.15 29.25 -51.54
CA LEU A 8 5.21 28.13 -51.62
C LEU A 8 5.71 27.02 -50.68
N LEU A 9 5.24 27.01 -49.44
CA LEU A 9 5.41 25.86 -48.54
C LEU A 9 4.08 25.12 -48.47
N LEU A 10 4.04 23.97 -49.15
CA LEU A 10 2.97 22.99 -49.10
C LEU A 10 2.65 22.67 -47.63
N ALA A 11 1.40 22.94 -47.24
CA ALA A 11 0.81 22.42 -46.03
C ALA A 11 0.61 20.90 -46.18
N CYS A 12 1.60 20.10 -45.77
CA CYS A 12 1.36 18.70 -45.43
C CYS A 12 0.61 18.67 -44.09
N GLY A 13 -0.71 18.72 -44.17
CA GLY A 13 -1.59 18.42 -43.04
C GLY A 13 -1.42 16.94 -42.66
N PHE A 14 -0.54 16.65 -41.71
CA PHE A 14 -0.56 15.39 -40.99
C PHE A 14 -1.76 15.42 -40.04
N GLY A 15 -2.93 15.06 -40.56
CA GLY A 15 -4.09 14.73 -39.75
C GLY A 15 -3.79 13.46 -38.96
N VAL A 16 -3.30 13.61 -37.74
CA VAL A 16 -3.27 12.53 -36.74
C VAL A 16 -4.73 12.20 -36.41
N HIS A 17 -5.32 11.26 -37.14
CA HIS A 17 -6.56 10.63 -36.73
C HIS A 17 -6.23 9.74 -35.52
N ALA A 18 -6.48 10.26 -34.33
CA ALA A 18 -6.57 9.43 -33.13
C ALA A 18 -7.78 8.50 -33.31
N GLN A 19 -7.55 7.29 -33.81
CA GLN A 19 -8.56 6.23 -33.75
C GLN A 19 -8.87 5.97 -32.28
N ALA A 20 -10.14 6.09 -31.89
CA ALA A 20 -10.60 5.67 -30.58
C ALA A 20 -10.23 4.18 -30.38
N PRO A 21 -9.70 3.78 -29.22
CA PRO A 21 -9.34 2.39 -29.00
C PRO A 21 -10.58 1.51 -29.20
N ALA A 22 -10.44 0.47 -30.02
CA ALA A 22 -11.51 -0.50 -30.25
C ALA A 22 -11.99 -1.08 -28.92
N GLN A 23 -13.30 -1.19 -28.75
CA GLN A 23 -13.87 -1.79 -27.53
C GLN A 23 -13.47 -3.28 -27.45
N PRO A 24 -13.11 -3.78 -26.26
CA PRO A 24 -12.72 -5.17 -26.09
C PRO A 24 -13.87 -6.11 -26.45
N THR A 25 -13.56 -7.23 -27.09
CA THR A 25 -14.53 -8.31 -27.33
C THR A 25 -15.07 -8.85 -26.00
N PRO A 26 -16.25 -9.50 -25.97
CA PRO A 26 -16.77 -10.11 -24.74
C PRO A 26 -15.78 -11.07 -24.07
N GLU A 27 -14.99 -11.79 -24.86
CA GLU A 27 -13.95 -12.68 -24.36
C GLU A 27 -12.78 -11.92 -23.72
N GLN A 28 -12.31 -10.85 -24.37
CA GLN A 28 -11.28 -9.97 -23.81
C GLN A 28 -11.76 -9.28 -22.52
N ALA A 29 -13.03 -8.86 -22.46
CA ALA A 29 -13.62 -8.28 -21.27
C ALA A 29 -13.66 -9.29 -20.11
N ARG A 30 -14.04 -10.55 -20.37
CA ARG A 30 -14.03 -11.62 -19.36
C ARG A 30 -12.62 -11.92 -18.86
N GLN A 31 -11.65 -12.05 -19.76
CA GLN A 31 -10.24 -12.27 -19.38
C GLN A 31 -9.69 -11.12 -18.53
N MET A 32 -10.03 -9.86 -18.87
CA MET A 32 -9.66 -8.69 -18.08
C MET A 32 -10.30 -8.72 -16.69
N GLN A 33 -11.58 -9.08 -16.59
CA GLN A 33 -12.26 -9.24 -15.29
C GLN A 33 -11.61 -10.32 -14.43
N GLU A 34 -11.27 -11.48 -15.00
CA GLU A 34 -10.56 -12.55 -14.30
C GLU A 34 -9.17 -12.12 -13.81
N ALA A 35 -8.41 -11.41 -14.65
CA ALA A 35 -7.11 -10.86 -14.29
C ALA A 35 -7.22 -9.84 -13.15
N MET A 36 -8.19 -8.92 -13.22
CA MET A 36 -8.47 -7.96 -12.15
C MET A 36 -8.88 -8.65 -10.85
N ALA A 37 -9.71 -9.68 -10.92
CA ALA A 37 -10.12 -10.46 -9.76
C ALA A 37 -8.92 -11.17 -9.10
N ARG A 38 -8.04 -11.79 -9.89
CA ARG A 38 -6.79 -12.41 -9.40
C ARG A 38 -5.86 -11.37 -8.77
N GLN A 39 -5.74 -10.18 -9.37
CA GLN A 39 -4.95 -9.09 -8.81
C GLN A 39 -5.51 -8.63 -7.46
N MET A 40 -6.83 -8.42 -7.36
CA MET A 40 -7.47 -8.03 -6.10
C MET A 40 -7.30 -9.12 -5.03
N GLN A 41 -7.43 -10.39 -5.41
CA GLN A 41 -7.16 -11.51 -4.51
C GLN A 41 -5.72 -11.48 -3.98
N MET A 42 -4.73 -11.29 -4.85
CA MET A 42 -3.32 -11.17 -4.46
C MET A 42 -3.10 -10.00 -3.50
N MET A 43 -3.71 -8.84 -3.76
CA MET A 43 -3.62 -7.68 -2.87
C MET A 43 -4.18 -7.99 -1.47
N SER A 44 -5.29 -8.73 -1.37
CA SER A 44 -5.89 -9.09 -0.08
C SER A 44 -5.05 -10.11 0.72
N VAL A 45 -4.24 -10.91 0.04
CA VAL A 45 -3.26 -11.80 0.68
C VAL A 45 -2.08 -11.01 1.23
N MET A 46 -1.63 -9.97 0.54
CA MET A 46 -0.44 -9.19 0.90
C MET A 46 -0.71 -8.10 1.93
N PHE A 47 -1.88 -7.46 1.89
CA PHE A 47 -2.18 -6.29 2.71
C PHE A 47 -3.42 -6.52 3.59
N ASP A 48 -3.31 -6.09 4.84
CA ASP A 48 -4.41 -6.03 5.79
C ASP A 48 -4.85 -4.56 5.85
N LEU A 49 -6.00 -4.27 5.25
CA LEU A 49 -6.61 -2.95 5.21
C LEU A 49 -7.90 -3.00 6.02
N ARG A 50 -7.90 -2.38 7.20
CA ARG A 50 -9.06 -2.38 8.10
C ARG A 50 -9.38 -0.98 8.59
N LYS A 51 -10.65 -0.77 8.87
CA LYS A 51 -11.13 0.47 9.45
C LYS A 51 -10.72 0.55 10.92
N SER A 52 -10.33 1.73 11.37
CA SER A 52 -10.12 2.02 12.79
C SER A 52 -11.44 2.31 13.48
N LYS A 53 -11.54 1.84 14.73
CA LYS A 53 -12.62 2.17 15.67
C LYS A 53 -12.45 3.58 16.27
N LEU A 54 -11.30 4.22 16.06
CA LEU A 54 -10.87 5.47 16.70
C LEU A 54 -10.71 6.63 15.70
N GLY A 55 -10.52 7.85 16.21
CA GLY A 55 -10.10 9.00 15.41
C GLY A 55 -8.67 8.87 14.87
N PHE A 56 -8.26 9.77 13.97
CA PHE A 56 -6.97 9.67 13.27
C PHE A 56 -5.76 9.67 14.23
N GLU A 57 -5.61 10.72 15.05
CA GLU A 57 -4.49 10.81 16.00
C GLU A 57 -4.60 9.78 17.13
N GLU A 58 -5.82 9.47 17.56
CA GLU A 58 -6.07 8.42 18.55
C GLU A 58 -5.61 7.05 18.03
N THR A 59 -5.86 6.74 16.77
CA THR A 59 -5.40 5.50 16.12
C THR A 59 -3.88 5.44 16.11
N VAL A 60 -3.21 6.51 15.67
CA VAL A 60 -1.74 6.59 15.64
C VAL A 60 -1.16 6.39 17.05
N ASN A 61 -1.70 7.08 18.04
CA ASN A 61 -1.24 7.00 19.43
C ASN A 61 -1.52 5.63 20.05
N ALA A 62 -2.68 5.04 19.80
CA ALA A 62 -3.05 3.70 20.29
C ALA A 62 -2.11 2.63 19.74
N ILE A 63 -1.78 2.69 18.44
CA ILE A 63 -0.83 1.77 17.81
C ILE A 63 0.55 1.90 18.47
N ARG A 64 1.06 3.13 18.62
CA ARG A 64 2.39 3.36 19.22
C ARG A 64 2.44 2.92 20.68
N ALA A 65 1.45 3.31 21.48
CA ALA A 65 1.38 2.96 22.90
C ALA A 65 1.21 1.45 23.09
N GLY A 66 0.37 0.79 22.29
CA GLY A 66 0.19 -0.65 22.32
C GLY A 66 1.48 -1.39 21.97
N ALA A 67 2.20 -0.94 20.94
CA ALA A 67 3.48 -1.53 20.55
C ALA A 67 4.54 -1.36 21.64
N GLN A 68 4.63 -0.17 22.25
CA GLN A 68 5.54 0.08 23.37
C GLN A 68 5.24 -0.82 24.58
N LYS A 69 3.96 -0.98 24.96
CA LYS A 69 3.53 -1.86 26.06
C LYS A 69 3.90 -3.33 25.82
N ARG A 70 3.98 -3.74 24.56
CA ARG A 70 4.39 -5.09 24.13
C ARG A 70 5.90 -5.25 23.99
N GLY A 71 6.69 -4.22 24.30
CA GLY A 71 8.14 -4.25 24.15
C GLY A 71 8.61 -4.24 22.69
N TRP A 72 7.77 -3.79 21.75
CA TRP A 72 8.16 -3.66 20.36
C TRP A 72 9.16 -2.52 20.17
N LYS A 73 10.02 -2.64 19.15
CA LYS A 73 10.90 -1.54 18.75
C LYS A 73 10.08 -0.51 17.98
N LEU A 74 10.02 0.71 18.50
CA LEU A 74 9.43 1.86 17.83
C LEU A 74 10.48 2.63 17.02
N GLY A 75 10.11 3.00 15.80
CA GLY A 75 10.81 3.99 15.00
C GLY A 75 10.05 5.31 14.94
N GLU A 76 10.46 6.17 14.01
CA GLU A 76 9.79 7.44 13.76
C GLU A 76 8.39 7.23 13.17
N THR A 77 7.50 8.17 13.46
CA THR A 77 6.22 8.31 12.75
C THR A 77 6.37 9.39 11.70
N GLN A 78 6.27 9.00 10.43
CA GLN A 78 6.46 9.91 9.30
C GLN A 78 5.12 10.55 8.92
N ASP A 79 5.08 11.87 8.85
CA ASP A 79 3.93 12.61 8.33
C ASP A 79 4.02 12.69 6.81
N MET A 80 3.34 11.75 6.15
CA MET A 80 3.32 11.68 4.70
C MET A 80 2.46 12.78 4.09
N GLN A 81 1.50 13.33 4.84
CA GLN A 81 0.73 14.48 4.36
C GLN A 81 1.64 15.70 4.20
N ALA A 82 2.47 15.99 5.20
CA ALA A 82 3.44 17.07 5.15
C ALA A 82 4.40 16.89 3.97
N ALA A 83 5.02 15.72 3.85
CA ALA A 83 5.95 15.42 2.75
C ALA A 83 5.31 15.55 1.35
N LEU A 84 4.05 15.12 1.20
CA LEU A 84 3.32 15.27 -0.06
C LEU A 84 3.01 16.74 -0.37
N LYS A 85 2.63 17.54 0.64
CA LYS A 85 2.39 18.99 0.47
C LYS A 85 3.66 19.73 0.10
N GLU A 86 4.78 19.41 0.74
CA GLU A 86 6.11 19.94 0.38
C GLU A 86 6.49 19.60 -1.06
N SER A 87 6.06 18.43 -1.55
CA SER A 87 6.23 17.99 -2.94
C SER A 87 5.20 18.57 -3.92
N GLY A 88 4.33 19.49 -3.49
CA GLY A 88 3.37 20.21 -4.33
C GLY A 88 1.94 19.65 -4.35
N ALA A 89 1.62 18.60 -3.58
CA ALA A 89 0.27 18.05 -3.51
C ALA A 89 -0.64 18.91 -2.61
N LYS A 90 -1.45 19.78 -3.22
CA LYS A 90 -2.32 20.74 -2.50
C LYS A 90 -3.38 20.07 -1.62
N ASP A 91 -3.97 18.98 -2.11
CA ASP A 91 -5.10 18.31 -1.46
C ASP A 91 -4.72 16.99 -0.77
N ALA A 92 -3.44 16.86 -0.36
CA ALA A 92 -2.96 15.66 0.32
C ALA A 92 -3.78 15.40 1.60
N LYS A 93 -4.39 14.21 1.68
CA LYS A 93 -5.14 13.73 2.85
C LYS A 93 -4.20 13.35 3.99
N ARG A 94 -4.72 13.28 5.23
CA ARG A 94 -3.87 12.90 6.37
C ARG A 94 -3.39 11.48 6.16
N MET A 95 -2.09 11.29 6.33
CA MET A 95 -1.44 10.00 6.24
C MET A 95 -0.20 10.00 7.11
N LYS A 96 -0.13 9.04 8.04
CA LYS A 96 1.04 8.82 8.87
C LYS A 96 1.51 7.38 8.72
N VAL A 97 2.82 7.19 8.56
CA VAL A 97 3.45 5.87 8.59
C VAL A 97 4.11 5.71 9.94
N VAL A 98 3.61 4.76 10.73
CA VAL A 98 4.19 4.41 12.03
C VAL A 98 5.17 3.27 11.79
N ASN A 99 6.45 3.47 12.08
CA ASN A 99 7.45 2.41 12.05
C ASN A 99 7.46 1.67 13.40
N LEU A 100 7.17 0.37 13.37
CA LEU A 100 7.08 -0.48 14.56
C LEU A 100 7.35 -1.94 14.20
N CYS A 101 8.13 -2.63 15.03
CA CYS A 101 8.52 -4.01 14.78
C CYS A 101 8.43 -4.83 16.06
N PRO A 102 7.74 -5.98 16.06
CA PRO A 102 7.82 -6.91 17.18
C PRO A 102 9.28 -7.33 17.42
N ALA A 103 9.67 -7.38 18.69
CA ALA A 103 11.05 -7.72 19.05
C ALA A 103 11.44 -9.10 18.49
N GLY A 104 12.59 -9.16 17.80
CA GLY A 104 13.08 -10.40 17.18
C GLY A 104 12.33 -10.90 15.94
N ALA A 105 11.29 -10.19 15.45
CA ALA A 105 10.50 -10.65 14.30
C ALA A 105 11.35 -10.89 13.04
N ASN A 106 12.21 -9.93 12.68
CA ASN A 106 13.07 -10.05 11.50
C ASN A 106 14.15 -11.12 11.65
N GLU A 107 14.70 -11.31 12.85
CA GLU A 107 15.65 -12.40 13.11
C GLU A 107 14.96 -13.77 12.97
N LYS A 108 13.75 -13.91 13.52
CA LYS A 108 12.94 -15.13 13.41
C LYS A 108 12.64 -15.47 11.95
N VAL A 109 12.20 -14.49 11.15
CA VAL A 109 11.90 -14.68 9.72
C VAL A 109 13.17 -14.96 8.91
N ALA A 110 14.28 -14.28 9.20
CA ALA A 110 15.56 -14.53 8.54
C ALA A 110 16.05 -15.95 8.81
N LYS A 111 16.02 -16.41 10.07
CA LYS A 111 16.43 -17.77 10.44
C LYS A 111 15.55 -18.82 9.77
N ALA A 112 14.23 -18.65 9.82
CA ALA A 112 13.27 -19.59 9.26
C ALA A 112 13.34 -19.70 7.72
N SER A 113 13.81 -18.65 7.05
CA SER A 113 14.00 -18.64 5.59
C SER A 113 15.42 -18.98 5.13
N GLY A 114 16.36 -19.19 6.06
CA GLY A 114 17.79 -19.28 5.73
C GLY A 114 18.31 -18.01 5.06
N GLY A 115 17.79 -16.84 5.45
CA GLY A 115 18.15 -15.53 4.91
C GLY A 115 17.56 -15.19 3.55
N LYS A 116 16.67 -16.04 3.00
CA LYS A 116 16.10 -15.85 1.66
C LYS A 116 14.91 -14.88 1.63
N THR A 117 14.26 -14.66 2.77
CA THR A 117 13.13 -13.73 2.87
C THR A 117 13.65 -12.33 3.19
N PRO A 118 13.24 -11.30 2.43
CA PRO A 118 13.55 -9.92 2.77
C PRO A 118 13.04 -9.55 4.18
N PRO A 119 13.69 -8.59 4.86
CA PRO A 119 13.18 -8.09 6.13
C PRO A 119 11.72 -7.61 6.01
N LEU A 120 10.93 -7.89 7.04
CA LEU A 120 9.60 -7.34 7.21
C LEU A 120 9.69 -5.81 7.21
N PRO A 121 8.76 -5.12 6.52
CA PRO A 121 8.76 -3.66 6.43
C PRO A 121 8.45 -2.97 7.77
N CYS A 122 7.95 -3.71 8.78
CA CYS A 122 7.73 -3.26 10.16
C CYS A 122 7.10 -1.85 10.25
N ARG A 123 5.93 -1.70 9.62
CA ARG A 123 5.18 -0.44 9.55
C ARG A 123 3.68 -0.65 9.47
N ALA A 124 2.93 0.35 9.92
CA ALA A 124 1.51 0.51 9.66
C ALA A 124 1.20 1.94 9.20
N THR A 125 0.37 2.06 8.18
CA THR A 125 -0.05 3.35 7.62
C THR A 125 -1.45 3.68 8.08
N VAL A 126 -1.62 4.80 8.77
CA VAL A 126 -2.94 5.35 9.16
C VAL A 126 -3.29 6.48 8.19
N PHE A 127 -4.48 6.45 7.60
CA PHE A 127 -4.88 7.42 6.57
C PHE A 127 -6.39 7.67 6.53
N ASP A 128 -6.78 8.83 5.98
CA ASP A 128 -8.18 9.13 5.66
C ASP A 128 -8.63 8.33 4.42
N GLY A 129 -9.68 7.54 4.57
CA GLY A 129 -10.39 6.90 3.46
C GLY A 129 -11.23 7.88 2.66
N LYS A 130 -11.57 7.49 1.43
CA LYS A 130 -12.44 8.31 0.55
C LYS A 130 -13.86 8.49 1.10
N ASP A 131 -14.29 7.60 1.99
CA ASP A 131 -15.57 7.61 2.70
C ASP A 131 -15.53 8.44 3.99
N GLY A 132 -14.44 9.17 4.25
CA GLY A 132 -14.25 9.98 5.45
C GLY A 132 -13.91 9.19 6.72
N LYS A 133 -13.72 7.87 6.61
CA LYS A 133 -13.35 7.00 7.74
C LYS A 133 -11.84 6.86 7.84
N ILE A 134 -11.35 6.40 9.00
CA ILE A 134 -9.93 6.17 9.23
C ILE A 134 -9.59 4.72 8.92
N TYR A 135 -8.54 4.50 8.14
CA TYR A 135 -8.06 3.18 7.79
C TYR A 135 -6.63 2.98 8.26
N VAL A 136 -6.32 1.72 8.57
CA VAL A 136 -4.98 1.24 8.84
C VAL A 136 -4.62 0.17 7.83
N MET A 137 -3.49 0.36 7.15
CA MET A 137 -2.92 -0.62 6.23
C MET A 137 -1.60 -1.14 6.77
N ARG A 138 -1.43 -2.45 6.76
CA ARG A 138 -0.17 -3.15 7.10
C ARG A 138 0.01 -4.37 6.20
N MET A 139 1.18 -5.00 6.28
CA MET A 139 1.41 -6.28 5.62
C MET A 139 0.60 -7.37 6.31
N ASN A 140 -0.09 -8.22 5.55
CA ASN A 140 -0.96 -9.27 6.09
C ASN A 140 -0.18 -10.55 6.36
N LEU A 141 0.63 -10.55 7.42
CA LEU A 141 1.43 -11.72 7.77
C LEU A 141 0.59 -12.97 8.01
N ALA A 142 -0.65 -12.82 8.51
CA ALA A 142 -1.56 -13.93 8.77
C ALA A 142 -1.98 -14.64 7.46
N ASN A 143 -2.34 -13.89 6.42
CA ASN A 143 -2.69 -14.48 5.13
C ASN A 143 -1.46 -14.89 4.31
N MET A 144 -0.37 -14.12 4.38
CA MET A 144 0.89 -14.51 3.75
C MET A 144 1.42 -15.84 4.31
N ALA A 145 1.34 -16.05 5.63
CA ALA A 145 1.75 -17.31 6.23
C ALA A 145 1.01 -18.53 5.65
N LYS A 146 -0.27 -18.37 5.28
CA LYS A 146 -1.11 -19.46 4.71
C LYS A 146 -0.69 -19.86 3.30
N THR A 147 0.00 -19.00 2.55
CA THR A 147 0.50 -19.33 1.21
C THR A 147 1.91 -19.92 1.23
N LEU A 148 2.57 -19.89 2.38
CA LEU A 148 3.91 -20.41 2.61
C LEU A 148 3.86 -21.83 3.21
N ARG A 149 5.03 -22.46 3.30
CA ARG A 149 5.19 -23.80 3.88
C ARG A 149 6.38 -23.83 4.83
N GLY A 150 6.43 -24.85 5.69
CA GLY A 150 7.56 -25.12 6.58
C GLY A 150 7.76 -24.04 7.65
N ASP A 151 9.01 -23.90 8.09
CA ASP A 151 9.38 -23.03 9.22
C ASP A 151 9.05 -21.55 8.96
N LEU A 152 9.15 -21.09 7.71
CA LEU A 152 8.81 -19.72 7.36
C LEU A 152 7.33 -19.41 7.57
N ALA A 153 6.43 -20.33 7.21
CA ALA A 153 5.00 -20.18 7.45
C ALA A 153 4.69 -20.08 8.94
N LYS A 154 5.34 -20.93 9.76
CA LYS A 154 5.21 -20.90 11.21
C LYS A 154 5.73 -19.59 11.80
N ALA A 155 6.93 -19.16 11.40
CA ALA A 155 7.53 -17.91 11.86
C ALA A 155 6.66 -16.69 11.52
N MET A 156 6.17 -16.58 10.28
CA MET A 156 5.26 -15.51 9.89
C MET A 156 3.94 -15.57 10.65
N GLY A 157 3.38 -16.76 10.88
CA GLY A 157 2.15 -16.93 11.66
C GLY A 157 2.30 -16.48 13.12
N GLU A 158 3.43 -16.78 13.76
CA GLU A 158 3.72 -16.32 15.12
C GLU A 158 3.84 -14.79 15.21
N VAL A 159 4.55 -14.17 14.27
CA VAL A 159 4.65 -12.71 14.20
C VAL A 159 3.27 -12.11 13.91
N ALA A 160 2.48 -12.71 13.03
CA ALA A 160 1.13 -12.27 12.73
C ALA A 160 0.20 -12.32 13.96
N ALA A 161 0.33 -13.34 14.82
CA ALA A 161 -0.44 -13.44 16.04
C ALA A 161 -0.10 -12.31 17.01
N GLU A 162 1.19 -12.01 17.20
CA GLU A 162 1.64 -10.88 18.01
C GLU A 162 1.15 -9.54 17.44
N GLU A 163 1.23 -9.38 16.12
CA GLU A 163 0.66 -8.20 15.47
C GLU A 163 -0.86 -8.13 15.67
N ASN A 164 -1.62 -9.19 15.45
CA ASN A 164 -3.08 -9.16 15.63
C ASN A 164 -3.50 -8.77 17.05
N ALA A 165 -2.76 -9.22 18.06
CA ALA A 165 -3.03 -8.86 19.44
C ALA A 165 -2.83 -7.36 19.72
N LEU A 166 -1.95 -6.66 18.98
CA LEU A 166 -1.83 -5.19 19.06
C LEU A 166 -3.09 -4.48 18.55
N TYR A 167 -3.67 -4.96 17.45
CA TYR A 167 -4.71 -4.23 16.72
C TYR A 167 -6.14 -4.64 17.05
N GLN A 168 -6.36 -5.71 17.84
CA GLN A 168 -7.70 -6.26 18.13
C GLN A 168 -8.71 -5.20 18.65
N ASP A 169 -8.24 -4.27 19.49
CA ASP A 169 -9.07 -3.23 20.10
C ASP A 169 -9.03 -1.90 19.34
N ILE A 170 -8.20 -1.82 18.29
CA ILE A 170 -8.02 -0.62 17.45
C ILE A 170 -8.80 -0.74 16.15
N LEU A 171 -8.79 -1.93 15.54
CA LEU A 171 -9.36 -2.18 14.20
C LEU A 171 -10.64 -3.02 14.29
N GLU A 172 -11.52 -2.81 13.32
CA GLU A 172 -12.70 -3.65 13.05
C GLU A 172 -12.31 -5.08 12.63
#